data_AF-A0AAW4Z1C2-F1
#
_entry.id   AF-A0AAW4Z1C2-F1
#
_cell.length_a   1.000
_cell.length_b   1.000
_cell.length_c   1.000
_cell.angle_alpha   90.00
_cell.angle_beta   90.00
_cell.angle_gamma   90.00
#
_symmetry.space_group_name_H-M   'P 1'
#
loop_
_entity.id
_entity.type
_entity.pdbx_description
1 polymer ?
#
loop_
_entity_poly.entity_id
_entity_poly.type
_entity_poly.pdbx_seq_one_letter_code
_entity_poly.pdbx_strand_id
1 'polypeptide(L)'
;PRVDGPQIAFVVGPEGEEIHCDEHGRVKVQFPWDRYAEPNTAGAEGEAAERAPSAWLRVSQDWAGGGYGSMAIPRIGHEVLVSYLEGDPDQPL
;
A
#
# COMPACT_ATOMS: atom_id res chain seq x y z
N PRO A 1 -4.56 19.66 -3.65
CA PRO A 1 -3.10 19.55 -3.34
C PRO A 1 -2.42 18.81 -4.51
N ARG A 2 -1.09 18.90 -4.66
CA ARG A 2 -0.36 18.15 -5.69
C ARG A 2 0.92 17.58 -5.10
N VAL A 3 1.25 16.34 -5.44
CA VAL A 3 2.53 15.70 -5.13
C VAL A 3 3.42 15.81 -6.37
N ASP A 4 4.58 16.44 -6.22
CA ASP A 4 5.46 16.75 -7.36
C ASP A 4 6.34 15.56 -7.80
N GLY A 5 6.40 14.49 -7.01
CA GLY A 5 7.22 13.31 -7.31
C GLY A 5 6.87 12.11 -6.45
N PRO A 6 7.49 10.95 -6.73
CA PRO A 6 7.27 9.74 -5.95
C PRO A 6 7.78 9.89 -4.53
N GLN A 7 7.19 9.13 -3.61
CA GLN A 7 7.57 9.09 -2.20
C GLN A 7 7.91 7.67 -1.78
N ILE A 8 8.64 7.53 -0.68
CA ILE A 8 8.87 6.24 -0.04
C ILE A 8 7.73 5.94 0.95
N ALA A 9 7.38 4.67 1.07
CA ALA A 9 6.47 4.16 2.09
C ALA A 9 6.87 2.74 2.50
N PHE A 10 6.36 2.27 3.64
CA PHE A 10 6.61 0.92 4.13
C PHE A 10 5.34 0.09 4.03
N VAL A 11 5.44 -1.14 3.53
CA VAL A 11 4.31 -2.07 3.47
C VAL A 11 3.91 -2.48 4.89
N VAL A 12 2.61 -2.50 5.16
CA VAL A 12 2.04 -2.74 6.49
C VAL A 12 0.88 -3.74 6.41
N GLY A 13 0.64 -4.42 7.52
CA GLY A 13 -0.36 -5.47 7.65
C GLY A 13 -0.61 -5.83 9.11
N PRO A 14 -1.52 -6.78 9.38
CA PRO A 14 -1.77 -7.32 10.70
C PRO A 14 -0.52 -7.84 11.39
N GLU A 15 -0.53 -7.81 12.72
CA GLU A 15 0.55 -8.36 13.52
C GLU A 15 0.67 -9.88 13.33
N GLY A 16 1.91 -10.35 13.10
CA GLY A 16 2.19 -11.77 12.89
C GLY A 16 2.03 -12.26 11.44
N GLU A 17 1.55 -11.41 10.52
CA GLU A 17 1.57 -11.71 9.09
C GLU A 17 2.90 -11.30 8.45
N GLU A 18 3.27 -11.98 7.36
CA GLU A 18 4.43 -11.61 6.53
C GLU A 18 3.99 -10.94 5.22
N ILE A 19 2.85 -11.37 4.66
CA ILE A 19 2.30 -10.88 3.40
C ILE A 19 0.84 -10.50 3.64
N HIS A 20 0.49 -9.24 3.33
CA HIS A 20 -0.87 -8.74 3.45
C HIS A 20 -1.31 -8.11 2.13
N CYS A 21 -2.11 -8.84 1.36
CA CYS A 21 -2.64 -8.40 0.08
C CYS A 21 -4.07 -8.87 -0.17
N ASP A 22 -4.78 -8.18 -1.05
CA ASP A 22 -6.11 -8.58 -1.49
C ASP A 22 -6.08 -9.44 -2.78
N GLU A 23 -7.26 -9.76 -3.32
CA GLU A 23 -7.43 -10.57 -4.53
C GLU A 23 -6.77 -9.98 -5.80
N HIS A 24 -6.40 -8.69 -5.77
CA HIS A 24 -5.75 -8.00 -6.87
C HIS A 24 -4.24 -7.80 -6.64
N GLY A 25 -3.68 -8.40 -5.59
CA GLY A 25 -2.27 -8.22 -5.23
C GLY A 25 -1.94 -6.80 -4.78
N ARG A 26 -2.94 -6.04 -4.31
CA ARG A 26 -2.73 -4.72 -3.73
C ARG A 26 -2.17 -4.84 -2.33
N VAL A 27 -1.42 -3.84 -1.88
CA VAL A 27 -0.87 -3.77 -0.52
C VAL A 27 -1.34 -2.51 0.18
N LYS A 28 -1.27 -2.52 1.51
CA LYS A 28 -1.37 -1.30 2.31
C LYS A 28 0.03 -0.84 2.67
N VAL A 29 0.23 0.46 2.68
CA VAL A 29 1.48 1.11 3.05
C VAL A 29 1.27 2.14 4.16
N GLN A 30 2.33 2.47 4.88
CA GLN A 30 2.39 3.62 5.77
C GLN A 30 3.41 4.62 5.23
N PHE A 31 2.97 5.86 5.07
CA PHE A 31 3.82 6.97 4.69
C PHE A 31 4.56 7.54 5.92
N PRO A 32 5.82 7.99 5.78
CA PRO A 32 6.58 8.56 6.90
C PRO A 32 5.94 9.81 7.53
N TRP A 33 5.07 10.51 6.78
CA TRP A 33 4.39 11.71 7.25
C TRP A 33 3.06 11.42 7.96
N ASP A 34 2.57 10.18 7.91
CA ASP A 34 1.31 9.81 8.58
C ASP A 34 1.56 9.53 10.07
N ARG A 35 1.08 10.45 10.90
CA ARG A 35 1.25 10.44 12.36
C ARG A 35 0.07 9.83 13.10
N TYR A 36 -1.05 9.62 12.41
CA TYR A 36 -2.31 9.19 13.05
C TYR A 36 -2.61 7.72 12.79
N ALA A 37 -2.03 7.16 11.73
CA ALA A 37 -2.18 5.76 11.43
C ALA A 37 -1.46 4.83 12.41
N GLU A 38 -2.09 3.68 12.65
CA GLU A 38 -1.53 2.57 13.42
C GLU A 38 -1.19 1.42 12.45
N PRO A 39 0.09 1.07 12.25
CA PRO A 39 0.51 0.12 11.20
C PRO A 39 -0.18 -1.24 11.29
N ASN A 40 -0.35 -1.73 12.52
CA ASN A 40 -0.97 -3.03 12.83
C ASN A 40 -2.49 -3.05 12.60
N THR A 41 -3.13 -1.88 12.40
CA THR A 41 -4.56 -1.79 12.05
C THR A 41 -4.83 -1.91 10.55
N ALA A 42 -3.81 -2.21 9.74
CA ALA A 42 -3.95 -2.35 8.30
C ALA A 42 -5.00 -3.42 7.89
N GLY A 43 -5.14 -4.52 8.63
CA GLY A 43 -6.21 -5.51 8.38
C GLY A 43 -7.45 -5.36 9.28
N ALA A 44 -7.58 -4.24 10.00
CA ALA A 44 -8.72 -4.03 10.89
C ALA A 44 -10.00 -3.67 10.10
N GLU A 45 -11.14 -3.99 10.70
CA GLU A 45 -12.48 -3.64 10.21
C GLU A 45 -13.22 -2.76 11.24
N GLY A 46 -14.31 -2.10 10.83
CA GLY A 46 -15.11 -1.25 11.70
C GLY A 46 -14.36 0.02 12.15
N GLU A 47 -14.59 0.47 13.39
CA GLU A 47 -13.98 1.69 13.93
C GLU A 47 -12.44 1.62 13.98
N ALA A 48 -11.87 0.43 14.13
CA ALA A 48 -10.43 0.24 14.12
C ALA A 48 -9.80 0.47 12.72
N ALA A 49 -10.59 0.35 11.64
CA ALA A 49 -10.12 0.65 10.29
C ALA A 49 -9.93 2.16 10.05
N GLU A 50 -10.49 3.04 10.89
CA GLU A 50 -10.27 4.49 10.78
C GLU A 50 -8.80 4.88 11.06
N ARG A 51 -8.06 4.02 11.75
CA ARG A 51 -6.62 4.19 12.01
C ARG A 51 -5.74 3.47 10.99
N ALA A 52 -6.33 2.88 9.95
CA ALA A 52 -5.57 2.16 8.94
C ALA A 52 -4.65 3.12 8.14
N PRO A 53 -3.40 2.71 7.87
CA PRO A 53 -2.36 3.58 7.30
C PRO A 53 -2.55 3.99 5.83
N SER A 54 -3.36 3.26 5.07
CA SER A 54 -3.74 3.64 3.69
C SER A 54 -4.91 2.82 3.16
N ALA A 55 -5.45 3.25 2.02
CA ALA A 55 -6.27 2.43 1.13
C ALA A 55 -5.43 1.31 0.48
N TRP A 56 -6.07 0.44 -0.30
CA TRP A 56 -5.37 -0.58 -1.09
C TRP A 56 -4.66 0.03 -2.30
N LEU A 57 -3.33 -0.05 -2.35
CA LEU A 57 -2.51 0.45 -3.45
C LEU A 57 -2.14 -0.66 -4.43
N ARG A 58 -2.23 -0.38 -5.73
CA ARG A 58 -1.82 -1.32 -6.78
C ARG A 58 -0.30 -1.38 -6.88
N VAL A 59 0.26 -2.57 -7.05
CA VAL A 59 1.71 -2.73 -7.18
C VAL A 59 2.07 -2.94 -8.65
N SER A 60 2.95 -2.08 -9.19
CA SER A 60 3.51 -2.28 -10.52
C SER A 60 4.27 -3.61 -10.59
N GLN A 61 4.06 -4.36 -11.68
CA GLN A 61 4.69 -5.65 -11.92
C GLN A 61 5.56 -5.57 -13.18
N ASP A 62 6.53 -6.48 -13.30
CA ASP A 62 7.37 -6.57 -14.50
C ASP A 62 6.53 -6.84 -15.76
N TRP A 63 5.48 -7.67 -15.63
CA TRP A 63 4.54 -8.00 -16.69
C TRP A 63 3.17 -8.42 -16.16
N ALA A 64 2.10 -7.87 -16.73
CA ALA A 64 0.71 -8.22 -16.41
C ALA A 64 -0.12 -8.44 -17.69
N GLY A 65 -0.65 -9.65 -17.86
CA GLY A 65 -1.59 -10.05 -18.92
C GLY A 65 -2.98 -10.39 -18.35
N GLY A 66 -3.92 -10.75 -19.23
CA GLY A 66 -5.32 -11.04 -18.88
C GLY A 66 -5.57 -12.37 -18.13
N GLY A 67 -4.68 -12.73 -17.20
CA GLY A 67 -4.72 -14.00 -16.45
C GLY A 67 -3.35 -14.69 -16.29
N TYR A 68 -2.28 -14.07 -16.77
CA TYR A 68 -0.90 -14.55 -16.67
C TYR A 68 0.04 -13.35 -16.53
N GLY A 69 1.26 -13.59 -16.03
CA GLY A 69 2.25 -12.53 -15.83
C GLY A 69 3.25 -12.88 -14.75
N SER A 70 4.04 -11.88 -14.35
CA SER A 70 4.88 -11.92 -13.15
C SER A 70 4.07 -11.48 -11.95
N MET A 71 4.32 -12.07 -10.77
CA MET A 71 3.76 -11.60 -9.52
C MET A 71 4.82 -11.60 -8.43
N ALA A 72 5.20 -10.41 -7.99
CA ALA A 72 6.07 -10.20 -6.83
C ALA A 72 5.35 -9.26 -5.86
N ILE A 73 4.75 -9.84 -4.81
CA ILE A 73 4.03 -9.07 -3.78
C ILE A 73 5.05 -8.54 -2.75
N PRO A 74 5.11 -7.22 -2.52
CA PRO A 74 5.88 -6.63 -1.43
C PRO A 74 5.40 -7.17 -0.08
N ARG A 75 6.35 -7.55 0.80
CA ARG A 75 6.07 -8.09 2.13
C ARG A 75 6.03 -6.98 3.16
N ILE A 76 5.38 -7.24 4.30
CA ILE A 76 5.31 -6.28 5.41
C ILE A 76 6.74 -5.88 5.83
N GLY A 77 6.96 -4.57 5.99
CA GLY A 77 8.26 -3.98 6.29
C GLY A 77 9.13 -3.67 5.08
N HIS A 78 8.77 -4.11 3.87
CA HIS A 78 9.48 -3.69 2.65
C HIS A 78 9.26 -2.20 2.38
N GLU A 79 10.33 -1.49 2.03
CA GLU A 79 10.27 -0.13 1.49
C GLU A 79 9.83 -0.18 0.02
N VAL A 80 8.89 0.68 -0.36
CA VAL A 80 8.37 0.80 -1.72
C VAL A 80 8.38 2.25 -2.18
N LEU A 81 8.51 2.46 -3.49
CA LEU A 81 8.27 3.74 -4.14
C LEU A 81 6.79 3.83 -4.50
N VAL A 82 6.14 4.89 -4.03
CA VAL A 82 4.74 5.21 -4.31
C VAL A 82 4.68 6.39 -5.27
N SER A 83 4.01 6.18 -6.39
CA SER A 83 3.68 7.20 -7.38
C SER A 83 2.25 7.71 -7.18
N TYR A 84 1.91 8.84 -7.80
CA TYR A 84 0.60 9.46 -7.68
C TYR A 84 0.06 9.76 -9.07
N LEU A 85 -1.12 9.22 -9.40
CA LEU A 85 -1.73 9.43 -10.71
C LEU A 85 -2.03 10.93 -10.89
N GLU A 86 -1.52 11.53 -11.97
CA GLU A 86 -1.61 12.97 -12.23
C GLU A 86 -1.09 13.88 -11.08
N GLY A 87 -0.29 13.33 -10.16
CA GLY A 87 0.17 14.01 -8.95
C GLY A 87 -0.91 14.19 -7.88
N ASP A 88 -2.01 13.45 -7.96
CA ASP A 88 -3.11 13.49 -7.00
C ASP A 88 -2.78 12.65 -5.73
N PRO A 89 -2.66 13.27 -4.54
CA PRO A 89 -2.39 12.54 -3.30
C PRO A 89 -3.44 11.49 -2.94
N ASP A 90 -4.67 11.60 -3.49
CA ASP A 90 -5.75 10.64 -3.25
C ASP A 90 -5.70 9.44 -4.19
N GLN A 91 -4.77 9.42 -5.16
CA GLN A 91 -4.59 8.32 -6.12
C GLN A 91 -3.17 7.75 -6.13
N PRO A 92 -2.71 7.18 -4.99
CA PRO A 92 -1.41 6.52 -4.92
C PRO A 92 -1.41 5.17 -5.65
N LEU A 93 -0.27 4.86 -6.26
CA LEU A 93 0.06 3.59 -6.91
C LEU A 93 1.50 3.19 -6.59
#